data_AF-A0A242N2D2-F1
#
_entry.id   AF-A0A242N2D2-F1
#
_cell.length_a   1.000
_cell.length_b   1.000
_cell.length_c   1.000
_cell.angle_alpha   90.00
_cell.angle_beta   90.00
_cell.angle_gamma   90.00
#
_symmetry.space_group_name_H-M   'P 1'
#
loop_
_entity.id
_entity.type
_entity.pdbx_description
1 polymer ?
#
loop_
_entity_poly.entity_id
_entity_poly.type
_entity_poly.pdbx_seq_one_letter_code
_entity_poly.pdbx_strand_id
1 'polypeptide(L)'
;MHAPSSRPAPAIPLFRLATVTVLTGIGAGLGGMALALLLHLIQHLAYGYSIAHLVGHESFYEGVAAASAERRIAVLLACGAIAGFGWLVVYRYGRPLVSIKKAITSGDPLMPPVTTTAHALLQIVTVALGSPLGREVAPREIGALIAGWLSHYAGLSVEQTRLMVACGAGAGLAAVYNVPLGGAIFVLEVLLRSFELRVVIPALASSVIAAVVAWLGLGDESQYIVPHFALSANLVIWSIVMGPVFGVAAFAFVQLTGRARAAAPKGWTLPVLSIANFLVVGLLAVLFPQILGNGKTPAQLGFSNELTIGLAATLLLIKVAITTSSLRAGAQGGLLTPGMSNGA
;
A
#
# COMPACT_ATOMS: atom_id res chain seq x y z
N MET A 1 16.58 9.98 -53.78
CA MET A 1 15.98 9.30 -52.60
C MET A 1 16.59 9.93 -51.36
N HIS A 2 15.89 10.88 -50.73
CA HIS A 2 16.34 11.50 -49.48
C HIS A 2 15.92 10.62 -48.30
N ALA A 3 16.91 10.12 -47.55
CA ALA A 3 16.67 9.51 -46.24
C ALA A 3 16.08 10.56 -45.30
N PRO A 4 15.07 10.24 -44.48
CA PRO A 4 14.56 11.17 -43.48
C PRO A 4 15.66 11.38 -42.43
N SER A 5 16.11 12.63 -42.30
CA SER A 5 16.97 13.08 -41.21
C SER A 5 16.26 12.79 -39.88
N SER A 6 16.79 11.84 -39.12
CA SER A 6 16.41 11.65 -37.71
C SER A 6 16.85 12.89 -36.94
N ARG A 7 15.90 13.79 -36.65
CA ARG A 7 16.15 14.88 -35.71
C ARG A 7 16.61 14.26 -34.39
N PRO A 8 17.75 14.67 -33.82
CA PRO A 8 18.10 14.24 -32.47
C PRO A 8 16.97 14.65 -31.53
N ALA A 9 16.54 13.73 -30.67
CA ALA A 9 15.57 14.03 -29.63
C ALA A 9 16.08 15.26 -28.83
N PRO A 10 15.23 16.25 -28.53
CA PRO A 10 15.67 17.44 -27.83
C PRO A 10 16.38 17.02 -26.53
N ALA A 11 17.61 17.53 -26.34
CA ALA A 11 18.41 17.23 -25.18
C ALA A 11 17.59 17.50 -23.92
N ILE A 12 17.46 16.47 -23.09
CA ILE A 12 16.90 16.56 -21.75
C ILE A 12 17.64 17.70 -21.05
N PRO A 13 16.99 18.77 -20.58
CA PRO A 13 17.65 19.62 -19.62
C PRO A 13 17.76 18.81 -18.34
N LEU A 14 18.88 18.07 -18.21
CA LEU A 14 19.19 17.16 -17.11
C LEU A 14 18.89 17.81 -15.74
N PHE A 15 19.14 19.11 -15.67
CA PHE A 15 18.78 19.96 -14.54
C PHE A 15 17.30 19.92 -14.16
N ARG A 16 16.37 20.00 -15.13
CA ARG A 16 14.93 19.92 -14.85
C ARG A 16 14.54 18.54 -14.33
N LEU A 17 15.03 17.48 -14.97
CA LEU A 17 14.73 16.11 -14.53
C LEU A 17 15.27 15.84 -13.10
N ALA A 18 16.49 16.29 -12.82
CA ALA A 18 17.08 16.20 -11.48
C ALA A 18 16.26 16.99 -10.44
N THR A 19 15.85 18.22 -10.78
CA THR A 19 15.00 19.04 -9.90
C THR A 19 13.66 18.34 -9.62
N VAL A 20 12.99 17.83 -10.66
CA VAL A 20 11.72 17.10 -10.51
C VAL A 20 11.91 15.82 -9.71
N THR A 21 13.05 15.13 -9.82
CA THR A 21 13.38 13.95 -9.01
C THR A 21 13.47 14.29 -7.53
N VAL A 22 14.20 15.34 -7.17
CA VAL A 22 14.34 15.79 -5.78
C VAL A 22 12.98 16.22 -5.22
N LEU A 23 12.25 17.05 -5.95
CA LEU A 23 10.92 17.52 -5.52
C LEU A 23 9.90 16.37 -5.42
N THR A 24 9.98 15.37 -6.30
CA THR A 24 9.16 14.16 -6.21
C THR A 24 9.48 13.38 -4.94
N GLY A 25 10.76 13.20 -4.60
CA GLY A 25 11.16 12.56 -3.35
C GLY A 25 10.62 13.31 -2.13
N ILE A 26 10.79 14.63 -2.08
CA ILE A 26 10.29 15.46 -0.98
C ILE A 26 8.77 15.37 -0.87
N GLY A 27 8.05 15.59 -1.98
CA GLY A 27 6.60 15.58 -1.99
C GLY A 27 6.01 14.21 -1.65
N ALA A 28 6.57 13.13 -2.19
CA ALA A 28 6.16 11.76 -1.85
C ALA A 28 6.49 11.41 -0.40
N GLY A 29 7.62 11.88 0.14
CA GLY A 29 8.00 11.75 1.54
C GLY A 29 7.00 12.43 2.47
N LEU A 30 6.71 13.71 2.24
CA LEU A 30 5.73 14.48 3.03
C LEU A 30 4.33 13.88 2.91
N GLY A 31 3.91 13.48 1.70
CA GLY A 31 2.62 12.84 1.47
C GLY A 31 2.51 11.50 2.17
N GLY A 32 3.52 10.64 2.06
CA GLY A 32 3.58 9.35 2.74
C GLY A 32 3.56 9.49 4.26
N MET A 33 4.35 10.42 4.79
CA MET A 33 4.37 10.78 6.21
C MET A 33 2.99 11.24 6.69
N ALA A 34 2.34 12.17 5.99
CA ALA A 34 1.02 12.67 6.37
C ALA A 34 -0.04 11.55 6.36
N LEU A 35 -0.02 10.67 5.37
CA LEU A 35 -0.93 9.52 5.31
C LEU A 35 -0.68 8.52 6.45
N ALA A 36 0.58 8.28 6.82
CA ALA A 36 0.92 7.39 7.93
C ALA A 36 0.53 8.00 9.28
N LEU A 37 0.76 9.30 9.50
CA LEU A 37 0.31 9.99 10.71
C LEU A 37 -1.22 10.03 10.82
N LEU A 38 -1.91 10.24 9.70
CA LEU A 38 -3.38 10.15 9.65
C LEU A 38 -3.86 8.74 10.03
N LEU A 39 -3.19 7.70 9.52
CA LEU A 39 -3.49 6.32 9.87
C LEU A 39 -3.38 6.09 11.38
N HIS A 40 -2.26 6.48 11.99
CA HIS A 40 -2.06 6.35 13.43
C HIS A 40 -3.10 7.13 14.23
N LEU A 41 -3.37 8.38 13.88
CA LEU A 41 -4.40 9.20 14.53
C LEU A 41 -5.77 8.50 14.53
N ILE A 42 -6.20 7.96 13.39
CA ILE A 42 -7.48 7.26 13.28
C ILE A 42 -7.47 5.97 14.12
N GLN A 43 -6.35 5.22 14.15
CA GLN A 43 -6.23 4.03 14.99
C GLN A 43 -6.40 4.35 16.48
N HIS A 44 -5.72 5.39 16.97
CA HIS A 44 -5.84 5.85 18.36
C HIS A 44 -7.27 6.27 18.70
N LEU A 45 -7.93 7.05 17.83
CA LEU A 45 -9.31 7.47 18.04
C LEU A 45 -10.29 6.28 18.00
N ALA A 46 -10.11 5.38 17.04
CA ALA A 46 -11.01 4.25 16.83
C ALA A 46 -10.97 3.26 18.00
N TYR A 47 -9.77 2.90 18.47
CA TYR A 47 -9.60 1.87 19.51
C TYR A 47 -9.32 2.42 20.91
N GLY A 48 -9.06 3.73 21.01
CA GLY A 48 -9.07 4.48 22.27
C GLY A 48 -7.82 4.37 23.12
N TYR A 49 -6.69 4.09 22.49
CA TYR A 49 -5.39 4.10 23.14
C TYR A 49 -4.70 5.46 22.92
N SER A 50 -3.74 5.82 23.78
CA SER A 50 -3.34 7.22 24.05
C SER A 50 -2.99 8.04 22.80
N ILE A 51 -3.59 9.23 22.64
CA ILE A 51 -3.26 10.19 21.55
C ILE A 51 -2.04 11.07 21.84
N ALA A 52 -1.46 10.98 23.05
CA ALA A 52 -0.32 11.82 23.44
C ALA A 52 0.93 11.55 22.57
N HIS A 53 1.05 10.33 22.07
CA HIS A 53 2.11 9.92 21.15
C HIS A 53 1.48 9.21 19.94
N LEU A 54 1.34 9.92 18.81
CA LEU A 54 0.85 9.34 17.55
C LEU A 54 1.76 8.25 17.00
N VAL A 55 3.05 8.32 17.33
CA VAL A 55 4.02 7.25 17.12
C VAL A 55 4.55 6.92 18.51
N GLY A 56 4.18 5.75 19.02
CA GLY A 56 4.46 5.33 20.38
C GLY A 56 4.69 3.83 20.48
N HIS A 57 4.95 3.36 21.71
CA HIS A 57 5.22 1.95 21.98
C HIS A 57 3.96 1.07 21.92
N GLU A 58 2.77 1.65 22.16
CA GLU A 58 1.51 0.92 22.05
C GLU A 58 1.22 0.58 20.60
N SER A 59 1.23 -0.72 20.31
CA SER A 59 0.93 -1.25 19.00
C SER A 59 -0.57 -1.19 18.71
N PHE A 60 -0.92 -1.14 17.42
CA PHE A 60 -2.30 -1.27 16.97
C PHE A 60 -2.99 -2.52 17.54
N TYR A 61 -2.24 -3.61 17.70
CA TYR A 61 -2.76 -4.86 18.27
C TYR A 61 -3.17 -4.69 19.73
N GLU A 62 -2.32 -4.07 20.56
CA GLU A 62 -2.63 -3.83 21.97
C GLU A 62 -3.86 -2.94 22.12
N GLY A 63 -3.96 -1.88 21.32
CA GLY A 63 -5.15 -1.02 21.27
C GLY A 63 -6.43 -1.80 20.91
N VAL A 64 -6.36 -2.65 19.88
CA VAL A 64 -7.49 -3.53 19.50
C VAL A 64 -7.82 -4.53 20.61
N ALA A 65 -6.81 -5.18 21.19
CA ALA A 65 -6.97 -6.20 22.23
C ALA A 65 -7.54 -5.63 23.53
N ALA A 66 -7.18 -4.39 23.88
CA ALA A 66 -7.74 -3.67 25.03
C ALA A 66 -9.16 -3.13 24.78
N ALA A 67 -9.53 -2.86 23.52
CA ALA A 67 -10.87 -2.41 23.17
C ALA A 67 -11.93 -3.49 23.45
N SER A 68 -13.09 -3.07 23.97
CA SER A 68 -14.23 -3.96 24.22
C SER A 68 -14.77 -4.59 22.93
N ALA A 69 -15.46 -5.72 23.04
CA ALA A 69 -16.04 -6.41 21.90
C ALA A 69 -17.01 -5.50 21.12
N GLU A 70 -17.84 -4.73 21.81
CA GLU A 70 -18.80 -3.80 21.22
C GLU A 70 -18.06 -2.69 20.44
N ARG A 71 -16.95 -2.18 20.99
CA ARG A 71 -16.15 -1.15 20.33
C ARG A 71 -15.52 -1.68 19.04
N ARG A 72 -14.94 -2.90 19.05
CA ARG A 72 -14.40 -3.52 17.84
C ARG A 72 -15.47 -3.66 16.76
N ILE A 73 -16.65 -4.18 17.12
CA ILE A 73 -17.77 -4.33 16.18
C ILE A 73 -18.23 -2.97 15.64
N ALA A 74 -18.39 -1.96 16.51
CA ALA A 74 -18.82 -0.62 16.11
C ALA A 74 -17.82 0.06 15.16
N VAL A 75 -16.53 -0.04 15.43
CA VAL A 75 -15.47 0.49 14.56
C VAL A 75 -15.49 -0.19 13.20
N LEU A 76 -15.66 -1.52 13.17
CA LEU A 76 -15.70 -2.27 11.91
C LEU A 76 -16.98 -1.98 11.11
N LEU A 77 -18.14 -1.81 11.77
CA LEU A 77 -19.35 -1.32 11.13
C LEU A 77 -19.15 0.06 10.50
N ALA A 78 -18.50 0.98 11.21
CA ALA A 78 -18.14 2.29 10.68
C ALA A 78 -17.17 2.17 9.48
N CYS A 79 -16.19 1.26 9.56
CA CYS A 79 -15.29 0.94 8.44
C CYS A 79 -16.07 0.50 7.21
N GLY A 80 -17.06 -0.40 7.36
CA GLY A 80 -17.91 -0.86 6.26
C GLY A 80 -18.80 0.23 5.68
N ALA A 81 -19.32 1.12 6.50
CA ALA A 81 -20.08 2.28 6.02
C ALA A 81 -19.18 3.26 5.25
N ILE A 82 -17.99 3.57 5.77
CA ILE A 82 -17.03 4.48 5.11
C ILE A 82 -16.51 3.87 3.80
N ALA A 83 -16.13 2.60 3.80
CA ALA A 83 -15.77 1.86 2.59
C ALA A 83 -16.91 1.91 1.57
N GLY A 84 -18.10 1.54 2.04
CA GLY A 84 -19.34 1.47 1.29
C GLY A 84 -19.69 2.76 0.56
N PHE A 85 -20.07 3.76 1.35
CA PHE A 85 -20.52 5.04 0.83
C PHE A 85 -19.37 5.84 0.21
N GLY A 86 -18.16 5.76 0.77
CA GLY A 86 -16.99 6.48 0.27
C GLY A 86 -16.64 6.08 -1.16
N TRP A 87 -16.45 4.78 -1.44
CA TRP A 87 -16.14 4.35 -2.80
C TRP A 87 -17.34 4.48 -3.75
N LEU A 88 -18.58 4.35 -3.28
CA LEU A 88 -19.76 4.66 -4.08
C LEU A 88 -19.73 6.13 -4.56
N VAL A 89 -19.45 7.08 -3.67
CA VAL A 89 -19.34 8.50 -4.02
C VAL A 89 -18.21 8.73 -5.02
N VAL A 90 -17.03 8.13 -4.80
CA VAL A 90 -15.90 8.22 -5.73
C VAL A 90 -16.26 7.69 -7.11
N TYR A 91 -16.93 6.55 -7.21
CA TYR A 91 -17.32 5.97 -8.49
C TYR A 91 -18.45 6.73 -9.19
N ARG A 92 -19.35 7.37 -8.43
CA ARG A 92 -20.53 8.04 -8.97
C ARG A 92 -20.30 9.48 -9.39
N TYR A 93 -19.44 10.19 -8.66
CA TYR A 93 -19.22 11.63 -8.81
C TYR A 93 -17.77 11.99 -9.15
N GLY A 94 -16.82 11.09 -8.94
CA GLY A 94 -15.42 11.28 -9.31
C GLY A 94 -15.16 11.07 -10.80
N ARG A 95 -14.02 11.60 -11.28
CA ARG A 95 -13.50 11.22 -12.60
C ARG A 95 -13.04 9.75 -12.56
N PRO A 96 -13.03 9.03 -13.69
CA PRO A 96 -12.58 7.63 -13.70
C PRO A 96 -11.18 7.47 -13.11
N LEU A 97 -11.04 6.60 -12.11
CA LEU A 97 -9.75 6.30 -11.50
C LEU A 97 -8.77 5.75 -12.55
N VAL A 98 -7.57 6.31 -12.55
CA VAL A 98 -6.46 5.86 -13.39
C VAL A 98 -5.47 5.17 -12.47
N SER A 99 -5.18 3.89 -12.73
CA SER A 99 -4.14 3.18 -11.99
C SER A 99 -2.75 3.65 -12.43
N ILE A 100 -1.77 3.54 -11.54
CA ILE A 100 -0.37 3.89 -11.84
C ILE A 100 0.13 3.12 -13.09
N LYS A 101 -0.20 1.83 -13.19
CA LYS A 101 0.13 1.00 -14.36
C LYS A 101 -0.46 1.55 -15.67
N LYS A 102 -1.69 2.08 -15.61
CA LYS A 102 -2.32 2.73 -16.77
C LYS A 102 -1.64 4.06 -17.08
N ALA A 103 -1.34 4.87 -16.07
CA ALA A 103 -0.67 6.17 -16.22
C ALA A 103 0.71 6.05 -16.88
N ILE A 104 1.53 5.07 -16.47
CA ILE A 104 2.88 4.89 -17.04
C ILE A 104 2.88 4.30 -18.46
N THR A 105 1.73 3.85 -18.96
CA THR A 105 1.57 3.29 -20.31
C THR A 105 0.73 4.18 -21.24
N SER A 106 -0.02 5.15 -20.71
CA SER A 106 -0.90 6.04 -21.47
C SER A 106 -0.17 7.22 -22.08
N GLY A 107 -0.68 7.75 -23.20
CA GLY A 107 -0.18 8.98 -23.84
C GLY A 107 -0.35 10.23 -22.97
N ASP A 108 -1.29 10.20 -22.02
CA ASP A 108 -1.46 11.17 -20.95
C ASP A 108 -1.20 10.49 -19.60
N PRO A 109 -0.03 10.68 -18.99
CA PRO A 109 0.35 10.02 -17.73
C PRO A 109 -0.24 10.69 -16.49
N LEU A 110 -1.10 11.71 -16.62
CA LEU A 110 -1.69 12.40 -15.48
C LEU A 110 -2.87 11.61 -14.88
N MET A 111 -2.92 11.58 -13.55
CA MET A 111 -4.00 10.98 -12.77
C MET A 111 -4.94 12.09 -12.27
N PRO A 112 -6.26 11.83 -12.16
CA PRO A 112 -7.22 12.85 -11.71
C PRO A 112 -7.02 13.15 -10.21
N PRO A 113 -6.55 14.35 -9.82
CA PRO A 113 -6.04 14.61 -8.47
C PRO A 113 -7.09 14.43 -7.39
N VAL A 114 -8.29 14.99 -7.58
CA VAL A 114 -9.36 14.92 -6.57
C VAL A 114 -9.80 13.47 -6.33
N THR A 115 -10.06 12.72 -7.39
CA THR A 115 -10.55 11.34 -7.30
C THR A 115 -9.48 10.40 -6.75
N THR A 116 -8.23 10.54 -7.21
CA THR A 116 -7.12 9.71 -6.73
C THR A 116 -6.79 10.03 -5.27
N THR A 117 -6.78 11.30 -4.85
CA THR A 117 -6.57 11.65 -3.43
C THR A 117 -7.70 11.14 -2.54
N ALA A 118 -8.97 11.29 -2.95
CA ALA A 118 -10.10 10.73 -2.20
C ALA A 118 -10.01 9.19 -2.08
N HIS A 119 -9.59 8.52 -3.16
CA HIS A 119 -9.36 7.08 -3.16
C HIS A 119 -8.22 6.66 -2.23
N ALA A 120 -7.10 7.40 -2.22
CA ALA A 120 -5.98 7.17 -1.32
C ALA A 120 -6.38 7.36 0.15
N LEU A 121 -7.11 8.44 0.47
CA LEU A 121 -7.60 8.71 1.83
C LEU A 121 -8.57 7.63 2.32
N LEU A 122 -9.51 7.17 1.49
CA LEU A 122 -10.43 6.08 1.86
C LEU A 122 -9.68 4.78 2.19
N GLN A 123 -8.63 4.45 1.44
CA GLN A 123 -7.79 3.30 1.75
C GLN A 123 -7.11 3.45 3.11
N ILE A 124 -6.52 4.62 3.40
CA ILE A 124 -5.88 4.89 4.70
C ILE A 124 -6.88 4.80 5.84
N VAL A 125 -8.03 5.48 5.73
CA VAL A 125 -9.07 5.51 6.76
C VAL A 125 -9.58 4.10 7.05
N THR A 126 -9.93 3.32 6.02
CA THR A 126 -10.47 1.97 6.21
C THR A 126 -9.43 1.01 6.80
N VAL A 127 -8.17 1.09 6.39
CA VAL A 127 -7.09 0.28 6.99
C VAL A 127 -6.84 0.69 8.44
N ALA A 128 -6.86 1.98 8.76
CA ALA A 128 -6.75 2.48 10.13
C ALA A 128 -7.89 2.00 11.04
N LEU A 129 -9.11 1.89 10.50
CA LEU A 129 -10.26 1.33 11.21
C LEU A 129 -10.21 -0.20 11.34
N GLY A 130 -9.21 -0.88 10.77
CA GLY A 130 -9.02 -2.33 10.92
C GLY A 130 -9.36 -3.16 9.69
N SER A 131 -9.52 -2.55 8.52
CA SER A 131 -9.66 -3.30 7.26
C SER A 131 -8.48 -4.25 7.05
N PRO A 132 -8.72 -5.49 6.57
CA PRO A 132 -7.66 -6.47 6.39
C PRO A 132 -6.74 -6.18 5.20
N LEU A 133 -7.00 -5.09 4.46
CA LEU A 133 -6.27 -4.69 3.26
C LEU A 133 -5.00 -3.90 3.59
N GLY A 134 -4.11 -3.82 2.62
CA GLY A 134 -2.86 -3.06 2.70
C GLY A 134 -3.04 -1.54 2.52
N ARG A 135 -2.17 -0.75 3.15
CA ARG A 135 -2.13 0.73 3.04
C ARG A 135 -1.18 1.24 1.96
N GLU A 136 -0.42 0.36 1.31
CA GLU A 136 0.68 0.70 0.41
C GLU A 136 0.26 1.31 -0.94
N VAL A 137 -1.00 1.17 -1.36
CA VAL A 137 -1.46 1.75 -2.63
C VAL A 137 -1.60 3.26 -2.51
N ALA A 138 -2.20 3.76 -1.42
CA ALA A 138 -2.45 5.17 -1.18
C ALA A 138 -1.19 6.06 -1.33
N PRO A 139 -0.06 5.80 -0.67
CA PRO A 139 1.12 6.64 -0.83
C PRO A 139 1.76 6.51 -2.21
N ARG A 140 1.65 5.34 -2.87
CA ARG A 140 2.10 5.19 -4.26
C ARG A 140 1.28 6.08 -5.19
N GLU A 141 -0.03 6.19 -4.97
CA GLU A 141 -0.91 7.05 -5.75
C GLU A 141 -0.65 8.54 -5.50
N ILE A 142 -0.46 8.95 -4.24
CA ILE A 142 -0.09 10.34 -3.90
C ILE A 142 1.28 10.70 -4.48
N GLY A 143 2.28 9.83 -4.34
CA GLY A 143 3.59 10.05 -4.92
C GLY A 143 3.56 10.15 -6.45
N ALA A 144 2.80 9.27 -7.11
CA ALA A 144 2.57 9.31 -8.55
C ALA A 144 1.88 10.60 -9.00
N LEU A 145 0.84 11.05 -8.27
CA LEU A 145 0.15 12.31 -8.54
C LEU A 145 1.09 13.52 -8.47
N ILE A 146 1.85 13.62 -7.38
CA ILE A 146 2.79 14.72 -7.17
C ILE A 146 3.84 14.73 -8.28
N ALA A 147 4.42 13.57 -8.59
CA ALA A 147 5.43 13.46 -9.63
C ALA A 147 4.90 13.82 -11.02
N GLY A 148 3.69 13.37 -11.36
CA GLY A 148 3.03 13.71 -12.62
C GLY A 148 2.78 15.20 -12.75
N TRP A 149 2.28 15.84 -11.69
CA TRP A 149 2.03 17.27 -11.65
C TRP A 149 3.33 18.10 -11.78
N LEU A 150 4.36 17.76 -10.99
CA LEU A 150 5.67 18.41 -11.08
C LEU A 150 6.30 18.27 -12.48
N SER A 151 6.19 17.09 -13.08
CA SER A 151 6.72 16.82 -14.42
C SER A 151 6.00 17.63 -15.49
N HIS A 152 4.68 17.75 -15.40
CA HIS A 152 3.87 18.54 -16.31
C HIS A 152 4.23 20.03 -16.25
N TYR A 153 4.33 20.59 -15.03
CA TYR A 153 4.72 21.99 -14.85
C TYR A 153 6.16 22.29 -15.28
N ALA A 154 7.08 21.34 -15.11
CA ALA A 154 8.45 21.46 -15.58
C ALA A 154 8.61 21.32 -17.11
N GLY A 155 7.51 21.00 -17.82
CA GLY A 155 7.50 20.79 -19.27
C GLY A 155 8.30 19.54 -19.69
N LEU A 156 8.30 18.49 -18.87
CA LEU A 156 8.92 17.21 -19.21
C LEU A 156 8.12 16.52 -20.33
N SER A 157 8.80 15.70 -21.13
CA SER A 157 8.15 14.88 -22.16
C SER A 157 7.20 13.86 -21.53
N VAL A 158 6.32 13.28 -22.35
CA VAL A 158 5.42 12.19 -21.89
C VAL A 158 6.21 11.01 -21.33
N GLU A 159 7.31 10.62 -21.98
CA GLU A 159 8.18 9.53 -21.52
C GLU A 159 8.84 9.83 -20.18
N GLN A 160 9.36 11.06 -20.02
CA GLN A 160 9.95 11.51 -18.76
C GLN A 160 8.91 11.61 -17.65
N THR A 161 7.69 12.04 -17.97
CA THR A 161 6.60 12.10 -17.00
C THR A 161 6.18 10.70 -16.56
N ARG A 162 6.12 9.71 -17.48
CA ARG A 162 5.88 8.30 -17.11
C ARG A 162 6.94 7.75 -16.18
N LEU A 163 8.22 8.06 -16.46
CA LEU A 163 9.33 7.72 -15.58
C LEU A 163 9.14 8.33 -14.19
N MET A 164 8.85 9.64 -14.12
CA MET A 164 8.67 10.32 -12.84
C MET A 164 7.44 9.84 -12.08
N VAL A 165 6.32 9.55 -12.75
CA VAL A 165 5.13 8.93 -12.14
C VAL A 165 5.47 7.57 -11.52
N ALA A 166 6.27 6.75 -12.19
CA ALA A 166 6.76 5.49 -11.64
C ALA A 166 7.69 5.73 -10.43
N CYS A 167 8.65 6.65 -10.54
CA CYS A 167 9.54 7.04 -9.43
C CYS A 167 8.75 7.57 -8.22
N GLY A 168 7.74 8.41 -8.44
CA GLY A 168 6.84 8.91 -7.39
C GLY A 168 6.07 7.79 -6.70
N ALA A 169 5.61 6.79 -7.44
CA ALA A 169 5.02 5.59 -6.85
C ALA A 169 6.04 4.84 -5.96
N GLY A 170 7.25 4.57 -6.46
CA GLY A 170 8.33 3.95 -5.66
C GLY A 170 8.68 4.75 -4.40
N ALA A 171 8.77 6.07 -4.54
CA ALA A 171 9.06 7.00 -3.46
C ALA A 171 7.97 7.00 -2.37
N GLY A 172 6.69 6.96 -2.77
CA GLY A 172 5.59 6.80 -1.83
C GLY A 172 5.62 5.47 -1.06
N LEU A 173 6.00 4.37 -1.74
CA LEU A 173 6.21 3.08 -1.07
C LEU A 173 7.37 3.17 -0.06
N ALA A 174 8.49 3.76 -0.45
CA ALA A 174 9.66 3.94 0.39
C ALA A 174 9.36 4.77 1.64
N ALA A 175 8.64 5.89 1.50
CA ALA A 175 8.28 6.79 2.59
C ALA A 175 7.48 6.11 3.71
N VAL A 176 6.57 5.21 3.34
CA VAL A 176 5.56 4.64 4.26
C VAL A 176 6.02 3.34 4.92
N TYR A 177 6.96 2.64 4.29
CA TYR A 177 7.51 1.37 4.76
C TYR A 177 8.97 1.45 5.19
N ASN A 178 9.61 2.62 5.10
CA ASN A 178 11.04 2.82 5.37
C ASN A 178 11.94 1.84 4.57
N VAL A 179 11.65 1.68 3.27
CA VAL A 179 12.35 0.73 2.37
C VAL A 179 12.80 1.42 1.08
N PRO A 180 13.77 2.35 1.12
CA PRO A 180 14.19 3.10 -0.06
C PRO A 180 14.67 2.21 -1.22
N LEU A 181 15.43 1.15 -0.92
CA LEU A 181 15.83 0.17 -1.92
C LEU A 181 14.65 -0.63 -2.48
N GLY A 182 13.71 -1.05 -1.62
CA GLY A 182 12.49 -1.75 -2.04
C GLY A 182 11.60 -0.87 -2.95
N GLY A 183 11.49 0.41 -2.63
CA GLY A 183 10.81 1.42 -3.46
C GLY A 183 11.44 1.55 -4.85
N ALA A 184 12.77 1.65 -4.91
CA ALA A 184 13.49 1.73 -6.18
C ALA A 184 13.38 0.45 -7.02
N ILE A 185 13.58 -0.73 -6.41
CA ILE A 185 13.45 -2.02 -7.10
C ILE A 185 12.03 -2.22 -7.62
N PHE A 186 11.00 -1.80 -6.86
CA PHE A 186 9.62 -1.83 -7.33
C PHE A 186 9.43 -1.01 -8.62
N VAL A 187 10.10 0.14 -8.76
CA VAL A 187 10.08 0.92 -10.01
C VAL A 187 10.75 0.14 -11.15
N LEU A 188 11.95 -0.37 -10.90
CA LEU A 188 12.80 -1.00 -11.92
C LEU A 188 12.21 -2.31 -12.43
N GLU A 189 11.72 -3.17 -11.55
CA GLU A 189 11.29 -4.52 -11.88
C GLU A 189 9.79 -4.62 -12.14
N VAL A 190 8.97 -3.93 -11.33
CA VAL A 190 7.51 -4.11 -11.37
C VAL A 190 6.82 -3.10 -12.29
N LEU A 191 7.23 -1.82 -12.25
CA LEU A 191 6.58 -0.76 -13.03
C LEU A 191 7.17 -0.61 -14.43
N LEU A 192 8.50 -0.46 -14.54
CA LEU A 192 9.15 -0.09 -15.80
C LEU A 192 9.87 -1.24 -16.49
N ARG A 193 10.25 -2.30 -15.76
CA ARG A 193 11.02 -3.44 -16.29
C ARG A 193 12.29 -2.99 -17.03
N SER A 194 13.01 -2.04 -16.46
CA SER A 194 14.23 -1.45 -17.03
C SER A 194 15.25 -1.13 -15.93
N PHE A 195 16.50 -1.54 -16.17
CA PHE A 195 17.65 -1.31 -15.30
C PHE A 195 18.65 -0.30 -15.90
N GLU A 196 18.21 0.50 -16.86
CA GLU A 196 19.06 1.54 -17.44
C GLU A 196 19.37 2.64 -16.41
N LEU A 197 20.59 3.20 -16.47
CA LEU A 197 21.02 4.24 -15.51
C LEU A 197 20.07 5.45 -15.44
N ARG A 198 19.48 5.83 -16.57
CA ARG A 198 18.48 6.91 -16.64
C ARG A 198 17.19 6.63 -15.86
N VAL A 199 16.91 5.38 -15.51
CA VAL A 199 15.79 4.94 -14.66
C VAL A 199 16.26 4.69 -13.23
N VAL A 200 17.39 4.00 -13.07
CA VAL A 200 17.97 3.62 -11.77
C VAL A 200 18.24 4.86 -10.90
N ILE A 201 18.89 5.88 -11.47
CA ILE A 201 19.27 7.08 -10.72
C ILE A 201 18.05 7.81 -10.14
N PRO A 202 17.03 8.20 -10.93
CA PRO A 202 15.86 8.90 -10.36
C PRO A 202 15.02 8.01 -9.44
N ALA A 203 14.91 6.71 -9.71
CA ALA A 203 14.18 5.77 -8.84
C ALA A 203 14.83 5.65 -7.45
N LEU A 204 16.16 5.45 -7.40
CA LEU A 204 16.89 5.40 -6.14
C LEU A 204 16.87 6.74 -5.42
N ALA A 205 17.21 7.84 -6.11
CA ALA A 205 17.28 9.16 -5.50
C ALA A 205 15.94 9.60 -4.90
N SER A 206 14.85 9.52 -5.66
CA SER A 206 13.52 9.88 -5.15
C SER A 206 13.06 9.00 -3.99
N SER A 207 13.36 7.69 -4.02
CA SER A 207 13.00 6.76 -2.95
C SER A 207 13.78 7.01 -1.66
N VAL A 208 15.09 7.27 -1.74
CA VAL A 208 15.93 7.63 -0.59
C VAL A 208 15.46 8.95 0.02
N ILE A 209 15.28 9.99 -0.80
CA ILE A 209 14.81 11.30 -0.33
C ILE A 209 13.46 11.16 0.36
N ALA A 210 12.52 10.39 -0.21
CA ALA A 210 11.20 10.21 0.36
C ALA A 210 11.23 9.48 1.72
N ALA A 211 12.07 8.46 1.87
CA ALA A 211 12.27 7.78 3.15
C ALA A 211 12.83 8.74 4.21
N VAL A 212 13.91 9.45 3.89
CA VAL A 212 14.56 10.41 4.81
C VAL A 212 13.62 11.54 5.20
N VAL A 213 12.83 12.07 4.26
CA VAL A 213 11.83 13.11 4.57
C VAL A 213 10.73 12.58 5.48
N ALA A 214 10.31 11.32 5.31
CA ALA A 214 9.30 10.72 6.17
C ALA A 214 9.78 10.50 7.61
N TRP A 215 11.09 10.35 7.83
CA TRP A 215 11.67 10.25 9.19
C TRP A 215 11.40 11.47 10.06
N LEU A 216 11.14 12.64 9.47
CA LEU A 216 10.79 13.86 10.21
C LEU A 216 9.55 13.67 11.11
N GLY A 217 8.61 12.81 10.72
CA GLY A 217 7.40 12.53 11.49
C GLY A 217 7.24 11.08 11.93
N LEU A 218 7.89 10.13 11.25
CA LEU A 218 7.75 8.69 11.54
C LEU A 218 8.97 8.08 12.24
N GLY A 219 10.11 8.78 12.28
CA GLY A 219 11.39 8.21 12.72
C GLY A 219 11.98 7.20 11.72
N ASP A 220 13.22 6.78 11.99
CA ASP A 220 13.93 5.74 11.23
C ASP A 220 13.75 4.37 11.92
N GLU A 221 12.51 3.90 11.95
CA GLU A 221 12.16 2.65 12.62
C GLU A 221 11.88 1.53 11.62
N SER A 222 12.29 0.31 11.99
CA SER A 222 12.00 -0.89 11.20
C SER A 222 10.52 -1.26 11.31
N GLN A 223 9.91 -1.62 10.18
CA GLN A 223 8.51 -2.03 10.19
C GLN A 223 8.29 -3.37 10.88
N TYR A 224 9.27 -4.28 10.82
CA TYR A 224 9.23 -5.60 11.46
C TYR A 224 10.51 -5.83 12.25
N ILE A 225 10.39 -6.49 13.39
CA ILE A 225 11.52 -7.00 14.15
C ILE A 225 11.59 -8.48 13.87
N VAL A 226 12.59 -8.89 13.09
CA VAL A 226 12.83 -10.28 12.72
C VAL A 226 14.04 -10.78 13.51
N PRO A 227 13.96 -11.94 14.19
CA PRO A 227 15.10 -12.47 14.93
C PRO A 227 16.23 -12.83 13.99
N HIS A 228 17.46 -12.87 14.53
CA HIS A 228 18.61 -13.30 13.75
C HIS A 228 18.50 -14.79 13.42
N PHE A 229 18.52 -15.13 12.13
CA PHE A 229 18.56 -16.51 11.66
C PHE A 229 19.95 -16.83 11.10
N ALA A 230 20.60 -17.85 11.66
CA ALA A 230 21.85 -18.36 11.11
C ALA A 230 21.57 -19.11 9.79
N LEU A 231 22.28 -18.73 8.74
CA LEU A 231 22.22 -19.45 7.46
C LEU A 231 22.76 -20.87 7.67
N SER A 232 21.93 -21.87 7.42
CA SER A 232 22.28 -23.28 7.53
C SER A 232 21.83 -24.05 6.29
N ALA A 233 22.50 -25.15 5.98
CA ALA A 233 22.10 -26.02 4.87
C ALA A 233 20.65 -26.50 5.00
N ASN A 234 20.20 -26.79 6.23
CA ASN A 234 18.82 -27.20 6.51
C ASN A 234 17.82 -26.11 6.14
N LEU A 235 18.09 -24.85 6.51
CA LEU A 235 17.23 -23.72 6.17
C LEU A 235 17.19 -23.48 4.66
N VAL A 236 18.32 -23.63 3.97
CA VAL A 236 18.40 -23.51 2.51
C VAL A 236 17.59 -24.61 1.82
N ILE A 237 17.78 -25.87 2.21
CA ILE A 237 17.03 -27.02 1.67
C ILE A 237 15.53 -26.83 1.92
N TRP A 238 15.14 -26.44 3.14
CA TRP A 238 13.75 -26.17 3.47
C TRP A 238 13.17 -25.05 2.60
N SER A 239 13.92 -23.97 2.38
CA SER A 239 13.51 -22.85 1.52
C SER A 239 13.35 -23.26 0.05
N ILE A 240 14.22 -24.12 -0.47
CA ILE A 240 14.13 -24.66 -1.83
C ILE A 240 12.86 -25.51 -2.00
N VAL A 241 12.54 -26.34 -1.01
CA VAL A 241 11.36 -27.21 -1.03
C VAL A 241 10.07 -26.41 -0.85
N MET A 242 10.05 -25.45 0.08
CA MET A 242 8.87 -24.66 0.39
C MET A 242 8.63 -23.50 -0.59
N GLY A 243 9.66 -23.04 -1.30
CA GLY A 243 9.55 -21.97 -2.29
C GLY A 243 8.46 -22.21 -3.34
N PRO A 244 8.42 -23.37 -4.02
CA PRO A 244 7.34 -23.73 -4.93
C PRO A 244 5.96 -23.77 -4.26
N VAL A 245 5.87 -24.29 -3.02
CA VAL A 245 4.61 -24.37 -2.26
C VAL A 245 4.07 -22.97 -1.99
N PHE A 246 4.92 -22.06 -1.50
CA PHE A 246 4.55 -20.66 -1.29
C PHE A 246 4.29 -19.92 -2.60
N GLY A 247 4.99 -20.25 -3.68
CA GLY A 247 4.71 -19.73 -5.02
C GLY A 247 3.32 -20.09 -5.52
N VAL A 248 2.91 -21.35 -5.36
CA VAL A 248 1.55 -21.81 -5.70
C VAL A 248 0.51 -21.16 -4.81
N ALA A 249 0.76 -21.06 -3.50
CA ALA A 249 -0.14 -20.40 -2.55
C ALA A 249 -0.31 -18.90 -2.89
N ALA A 250 0.78 -18.20 -3.20
CA ALA A 250 0.75 -16.80 -3.61
C ALA A 250 -0.01 -16.61 -4.94
N PHE A 251 0.20 -17.50 -5.92
CA PHE A 251 -0.56 -17.49 -7.17
C PHE A 251 -2.06 -17.70 -6.91
N ALA A 252 -2.43 -18.67 -6.08
CA ALA A 252 -3.81 -18.91 -5.70
C ALA A 252 -4.44 -17.68 -5.01
N PHE A 253 -3.71 -17.05 -4.09
CA PHE A 253 -4.14 -15.83 -3.40
C PHE A 253 -4.35 -14.66 -4.37
N VAL A 254 -3.44 -14.43 -5.32
CA VAL A 254 -3.59 -13.39 -6.36
C VAL A 254 -4.80 -13.65 -7.25
N GLN A 255 -5.00 -14.90 -7.68
CA GLN A 255 -6.14 -15.28 -8.52
C GLN A 255 -7.47 -15.14 -7.77
N LEU A 256 -7.52 -15.52 -6.50
CA LEU A 256 -8.69 -15.41 -5.65
C LEU A 256 -9.07 -13.94 -5.41
N THR A 257 -8.12 -13.13 -4.93
CA THR A 257 -8.33 -11.70 -4.66
C THR A 257 -8.59 -10.90 -5.92
N GLY A 258 -7.96 -11.27 -7.04
CA GLY A 258 -8.21 -10.67 -8.36
C GLY A 258 -9.64 -10.89 -8.84
N ARG A 259 -10.15 -12.14 -8.75
CA ARG A 259 -11.55 -12.45 -9.09
C ARG A 259 -12.53 -11.73 -8.16
N ALA A 260 -12.24 -11.70 -6.86
CA ALA A 260 -13.05 -10.98 -5.88
C ALA A 260 -13.16 -9.49 -6.21
N ARG A 261 -12.03 -8.83 -6.50
CA ARG A 261 -12.00 -7.41 -6.91
C ARG A 261 -12.73 -7.17 -8.23
N ALA A 262 -12.61 -8.08 -9.19
CA ALA A 262 -13.29 -7.96 -10.48
C ALA A 262 -14.82 -8.08 -10.35
N ALA A 263 -15.30 -8.93 -9.44
CA ALA A 263 -16.71 -9.13 -9.17
C ALA A 263 -17.31 -8.11 -8.17
N ALA A 264 -16.51 -7.17 -7.67
CA ALA A 264 -16.94 -6.19 -6.68
C ALA A 264 -17.99 -5.22 -7.24
N PRO A 265 -19.07 -4.91 -6.49
CA PRO A 265 -20.07 -3.95 -6.94
C PRO A 265 -19.47 -2.54 -7.00
N LYS A 266 -20.01 -1.71 -7.92
CA LYS A 266 -19.69 -0.27 -8.00
C LYS A 266 -20.92 0.63 -7.85
N GLY A 267 -22.11 0.04 -7.63
CA GLY A 267 -23.38 0.74 -7.47
C GLY A 267 -23.92 0.65 -6.05
N TRP A 268 -25.22 0.87 -5.88
CA TRP A 268 -25.90 0.93 -4.57
C TRP A 268 -25.84 -0.34 -3.72
N THR A 269 -25.44 -1.47 -4.29
CA THR A 269 -25.17 -2.70 -3.54
C THR A 269 -23.86 -2.66 -2.76
N LEU A 270 -22.92 -1.77 -3.12
CA LEU A 270 -21.59 -1.67 -2.52
C LEU A 270 -21.68 -1.32 -1.01
N PRO A 271 -22.43 -0.29 -0.55
CA PRO A 271 -22.55 -0.03 0.88
C PRO A 271 -23.13 -1.20 1.69
N VAL A 272 -24.17 -1.86 1.16
CA VAL A 272 -24.81 -2.99 1.85
C VAL A 272 -23.84 -4.15 2.02
N LEU A 273 -23.13 -4.55 0.94
CA LEU A 273 -22.16 -5.64 1.02
C LEU A 273 -20.95 -5.27 1.88
N SER A 274 -20.48 -4.03 1.83
CA SER A 274 -19.36 -3.57 2.66
C SER A 274 -19.72 -3.60 4.15
N ILE A 275 -20.87 -3.03 4.54
CA ILE A 275 -21.33 -3.04 5.93
C ILE A 275 -21.49 -4.48 6.44
N ALA A 276 -22.15 -5.36 5.66
CA ALA A 276 -22.32 -6.76 6.03
C ALA A 276 -20.98 -7.50 6.17
N ASN A 277 -20.05 -7.29 5.23
CA ASN A 277 -18.72 -7.89 5.29
C ASN A 277 -17.96 -7.46 6.55
N PHE A 278 -17.90 -6.15 6.82
CA PHE A 278 -17.14 -5.67 7.98
C PHE A 278 -17.82 -5.97 9.31
N LEU A 279 -19.15 -6.15 9.35
CA LEU A 279 -19.83 -6.74 10.51
C LEU A 279 -19.27 -8.13 10.82
N VAL A 280 -19.17 -9.01 9.81
CA VAL A 280 -18.60 -10.35 9.98
C VAL A 280 -17.14 -10.27 10.44
N VAL A 281 -16.33 -9.38 9.87
CA VAL A 281 -14.94 -9.15 10.32
C VAL A 281 -14.91 -8.69 11.78
N GLY A 282 -15.80 -7.78 12.18
CA GLY A 282 -15.92 -7.29 13.56
C GLY A 282 -16.29 -8.40 14.55
N LEU A 283 -17.21 -9.29 14.18
CA LEU A 283 -17.58 -10.46 14.99
C LEU A 283 -16.40 -11.43 15.15
N LEU A 284 -15.67 -11.71 14.07
CA LEU A 284 -14.48 -12.55 14.12
C LEU A 284 -13.36 -11.91 14.98
N ALA A 285 -13.23 -10.58 14.96
CA ALA A 285 -12.23 -9.85 15.73
C ALA A 285 -12.51 -9.83 17.25
N VAL A 286 -13.71 -10.21 17.70
CA VAL A 286 -13.97 -10.47 19.12
C VAL A 286 -13.13 -11.65 19.60
N LEU A 287 -13.10 -12.73 18.82
CA LEU A 287 -12.36 -13.95 19.14
C LEU A 287 -10.88 -13.86 18.72
N PHE A 288 -10.61 -13.23 17.58
CA PHE A 288 -9.28 -13.15 16.98
C PHE A 288 -8.88 -11.69 16.70
N PRO A 289 -8.55 -10.88 17.73
CA PRO A 289 -8.18 -9.47 17.54
C PRO A 289 -6.98 -9.28 16.60
N GLN A 290 -6.12 -10.30 16.46
CA GLN A 290 -4.94 -10.28 15.58
C GLN A 290 -5.29 -10.13 14.10
N ILE A 291 -6.53 -10.43 13.67
CA ILE A 291 -6.88 -10.42 12.24
C ILE A 291 -7.07 -9.00 11.68
N LEU A 292 -7.31 -8.02 12.56
CA LEU A 292 -7.60 -6.64 12.16
C LEU A 292 -6.37 -5.92 11.60
N GLY A 293 -6.65 -5.01 10.67
CA GLY A 293 -5.63 -4.24 9.99
C GLY A 293 -4.89 -5.03 8.91
N ASN A 294 -3.87 -4.39 8.34
CA ASN A 294 -3.21 -4.83 7.11
C ASN A 294 -2.39 -6.14 7.20
N GLY A 295 -2.32 -6.79 8.37
CA GLY A 295 -1.55 -8.02 8.59
C GLY A 295 -0.17 -7.81 9.24
N LYS A 296 0.20 -6.59 9.61
CA LYS A 296 1.46 -6.34 10.36
C LYS A 296 1.53 -7.16 11.65
N THR A 297 0.44 -7.19 12.42
CA THR A 297 0.36 -7.91 13.71
C THR A 297 0.62 -9.42 13.58
N PRO A 298 -0.16 -10.20 12.81
CA PRO A 298 0.06 -11.64 12.72
C PRO A 298 1.43 -11.99 12.14
N ALA A 299 1.95 -11.19 11.19
CA ALA A 299 3.32 -11.37 10.69
C ALA A 299 4.36 -11.19 11.82
N GLN A 300 4.24 -10.13 12.63
CA GLN A 300 5.15 -9.88 13.74
C GLN A 300 5.09 -10.98 14.79
N LEU A 301 3.89 -11.46 15.14
CA LEU A 301 3.70 -12.58 16.08
C LEU A 301 4.29 -13.90 15.54
N GLY A 302 4.24 -14.11 14.22
CA GLY A 302 4.91 -15.23 13.56
C GLY A 302 6.43 -15.12 13.68
N PHE A 303 7.00 -13.95 13.40
CA PHE A 303 8.44 -13.71 13.52
C PHE A 303 8.95 -13.80 14.96
N SER A 304 8.15 -13.41 15.96
CA SER A 304 8.51 -13.51 17.38
C SER A 304 8.24 -14.89 17.99
N ASN A 305 7.78 -15.88 17.21
CA ASN A 305 7.44 -17.22 17.66
C ASN A 305 6.37 -17.25 18.77
N GLU A 306 5.44 -16.29 18.73
CA GLU A 306 4.33 -16.16 19.67
C GLU A 306 3.05 -16.88 19.21
N LEU A 307 3.05 -17.43 18.00
CA LEU A 307 1.93 -18.19 17.45
C LEU A 307 2.18 -19.69 17.56
N THR A 308 1.19 -20.43 18.11
CA THR A 308 1.16 -21.87 17.93
C THR A 308 0.82 -22.20 16.47
N ILE A 309 1.26 -23.36 15.97
CA ILE A 309 0.97 -23.79 14.58
C ILE A 309 -0.53 -23.79 14.30
N GLY A 310 -1.35 -24.24 15.25
CA GLY A 310 -2.81 -24.26 15.13
C GLY A 310 -3.41 -22.86 15.03
N LEU A 311 -2.93 -21.91 15.84
CA LEU A 311 -3.36 -20.52 15.76
C LEU A 311 -2.90 -19.87 14.45
N ALA A 312 -1.65 -20.09 14.03
CA ALA A 312 -1.12 -19.56 12.77
C ALA A 312 -1.93 -20.05 11.57
N ALA A 313 -2.23 -21.35 11.50
CA ALA A 313 -3.09 -21.92 10.45
C ALA A 313 -4.50 -21.32 10.46
N THR A 314 -5.08 -21.13 11.65
CA THR A 314 -6.40 -20.50 11.81
C THR A 314 -6.39 -19.05 11.33
N LEU A 315 -5.39 -18.27 11.75
CA LEU A 315 -5.23 -16.87 11.34
C LEU A 315 -4.99 -16.75 9.84
N LEU A 316 -4.18 -17.62 9.24
CA LEU A 316 -3.96 -17.66 7.79
C LEU A 316 -5.27 -17.84 7.02
N LEU A 317 -6.08 -18.85 7.40
CA LEU A 317 -7.36 -19.12 6.76
C LEU A 317 -8.32 -17.93 6.90
N ILE A 318 -8.44 -17.38 8.11
CA ILE A 318 -9.29 -16.20 8.36
C ILE A 318 -8.78 -15.00 7.56
N LYS A 319 -7.47 -14.71 7.57
CA LYS A 319 -6.88 -13.57 6.85
C LYS A 319 -7.12 -13.64 5.35
N VAL A 320 -6.91 -14.81 4.73
CA VAL A 320 -7.22 -15.02 3.30
C VAL A 320 -8.71 -14.81 3.03
N ALA A 321 -9.59 -15.33 3.89
CA ALA A 321 -11.04 -15.19 3.75
C ALA A 321 -11.51 -13.74 3.89
N ILE A 322 -11.10 -13.02 4.94
CA ILE A 322 -11.52 -11.64 5.19
C ILE A 322 -10.93 -10.66 4.17
N THR A 323 -9.71 -10.91 3.68
CA THR A 323 -9.09 -10.10 2.62
C THR A 323 -9.87 -10.25 1.31
N THR A 324 -10.15 -11.50 0.92
CA THR A 324 -10.92 -11.81 -0.29
C THR A 324 -12.34 -11.26 -0.23
N SER A 325 -13.06 -11.48 0.87
CA SER A 325 -14.44 -11.02 1.06
C SER A 325 -14.53 -9.50 1.11
N SER A 326 -13.59 -8.82 1.77
CA SER A 326 -13.54 -7.34 1.78
C SER A 326 -13.35 -6.75 0.39
N LEU A 327 -12.47 -7.33 -0.44
CA LEU A 327 -12.35 -6.94 -1.84
C LEU A 327 -13.63 -7.22 -2.64
N ARG A 328 -14.26 -8.38 -2.40
CA ARG A 328 -15.51 -8.76 -3.08
C ARG A 328 -16.67 -7.84 -2.72
N ALA A 329 -16.68 -7.31 -1.50
CA ALA A 329 -17.68 -6.38 -0.99
C ALA A 329 -17.51 -4.94 -1.55
N GLY A 330 -16.37 -4.64 -2.17
CA GLY A 330 -16.09 -3.34 -2.78
C GLY A 330 -15.01 -2.52 -2.09
N ALA A 331 -14.45 -3.00 -0.98
CA ALA A 331 -13.35 -2.31 -0.33
C ALA A 331 -12.10 -2.32 -1.23
N GLN A 332 -11.35 -1.22 -1.22
CA GLN A 332 -10.12 -1.07 -1.98
C GLN A 332 -8.93 -0.93 -1.04
N GLY A 333 -7.78 -1.38 -1.51
CA GLY A 333 -6.55 -1.40 -0.73
C GLY A 333 -5.49 -2.26 -1.39
N GLY A 334 -4.35 -2.30 -0.74
CA GLY A 334 -3.21 -3.09 -1.14
C GLY A 334 -3.29 -4.57 -0.74
N LEU A 335 -2.37 -5.36 -1.27
CA LEU A 335 -2.23 -6.81 -1.03
C LEU A 335 -0.79 -7.21 -0.66
N LEU A 336 0.16 -6.26 -0.64
CA LEU A 336 1.55 -6.49 -0.27
C LEU A 336 1.64 -6.88 1.21
N THR A 337 1.11 -6.07 2.14
CA THR A 337 1.16 -6.41 3.57
C THR A 337 0.31 -7.64 3.92
N PRO A 338 -0.92 -7.81 3.40
CA PRO A 338 -1.67 -9.05 3.58
C PRO A 338 -0.93 -10.28 3.02
N GLY A 339 -0.25 -10.15 1.87
CA GLY A 339 0.55 -11.22 1.28
C GLY A 339 1.75 -11.58 2.14
N MET A 340 2.50 -10.58 2.64
CA MET A 340 3.60 -10.81 3.59
C MET A 340 3.10 -11.51 4.86
N SER A 341 1.95 -11.08 5.38
CA SER A 341 1.33 -11.69 6.56
C SER A 341 0.87 -13.12 6.37
N ASN A 342 0.52 -13.52 5.15
CA ASN A 342 0.14 -14.91 4.87
C ASN A 342 1.37 -15.81 4.68
N GLY A 343 2.51 -15.23 4.31
CA GLY A 343 3.77 -15.96 4.14
C GLY A 343 4.61 -16.08 5.41
N ALA A 344 4.47 -15.12 6.32
CA ALA A 344 5.02 -15.15 7.68
C ALA A 344 4.26 -16.16 8.56
#